data_AF-A0A2K1KCQ6-F1
#
_entry.id   AF-A0A2K1KCQ6-F1
#
_cell.length_a   1.000
_cell.length_b   1.000
_cell.length_c   1.000
_cell.angle_alpha   90.00
_cell.angle_beta   90.00
_cell.angle_gamma   90.00
#
_symmetry.space_group_name_H-M   'P 1'
#
loop_
_entity.id
_entity.type
_entity.pdbx_description
1 polymer ?
#
loop_
_entity_poly.entity_id
_entity_poly.type
_entity_poly.pdbx_seq_one_letter_code
_entity_poly.pdbx_strand_id
1 'polypeptide(L)'
;MDYHTAMDARDLRSRSCEGCGGVHCSLFPAMPMSASLANCDMEALVQPSPEQVEAYELYLHLPELTRLWRTKLYPMWKNEIIVRPALHSLELVFRMISVVLCDTRPYIDRDEWLRRLESLANLQLEILSCIVEGDDKAPTSKLSSSSSYVGAESVVWHKSGSRPVVSRVSKESLLPRLASWRTAQNVSTRMHFAIEGHLIRAPFTLGLGELNLSGKPVLEYDKICTPLEVYACRQSMPGHPEDHTLSTVHQIMEAWLEVASGLLRNVEMMVKKGNFESAAKSCRIVERVWKLLISTMDLLQIMDPDDFMRLKEELAISQDGKAISTEHIGGGAYCLRSSRLRQVTKDCKELRHLVPKVVGVEADPKGGPRLQEAVMDLLHSHGMCAHIVPPFKRPMAYHSSTIHLLQAFQAVEAAIRQFYFSYQQLVIAVMGSGEYKATAQTEISAADALAQIYFEPPYFPSLDGAKTFLGSYWHNNPELEEGAIMRQLMVEKAMRTGSFSKASSVANSDSGDNIKNGADEERTQRNMSESIEKQYVNAALAYKNHHVYQGAMGA
;
A
#
# COMPACT_ATOMS: atom_id res chain seq x y z
N MET A 1 -6.81 -24.46 71.86
CA MET A 1 -5.37 -24.51 71.50
C MET A 1 -5.23 -23.57 70.33
N ASP A 2 -4.83 -22.36 70.68
CA ASP A 2 -4.91 -21.18 69.84
C ASP A 2 -3.54 -20.82 69.22
N TYR A 3 -3.65 -19.95 68.22
CA TYR A 3 -2.79 -18.81 67.87
C TYR A 3 -1.71 -18.93 66.77
N HIS A 4 -1.90 -18.06 65.75
CA HIS A 4 -1.02 -17.04 65.15
C HIS A 4 0.48 -17.37 64.95
N THR A 5 1.22 -16.89 63.93
CA THR A 5 1.36 -15.49 63.46
C THR A 5 2.28 -15.46 62.22
N ALA A 6 2.20 -14.37 61.44
CA ALA A 6 3.14 -13.95 60.42
C ALA A 6 4.42 -13.27 60.98
N MET A 7 5.35 -12.96 60.06
CA MET A 7 6.53 -12.05 60.13
C MET A 7 7.79 -12.56 60.88
N ASP A 8 9.04 -12.20 60.56
CA ASP A 8 9.74 -11.61 59.40
C ASP A 8 11.27 -11.66 59.70
N ALA A 9 12.09 -11.53 58.66
CA ALA A 9 13.46 -11.00 58.58
C ALA A 9 14.46 -11.04 59.77
N ARG A 10 15.57 -11.78 59.55
CA ARG A 10 17.00 -11.59 59.94
C ARG A 10 17.66 -12.97 59.92
N ASP A 11 18.77 -13.32 59.27
CA ASP A 11 19.98 -12.67 58.75
C ASP A 11 20.47 -13.59 57.60
N LEU A 12 20.75 -13.16 56.37
CA LEU A 12 21.88 -12.33 55.94
C LEU A 12 23.21 -12.70 56.61
N ARG A 13 23.99 -13.61 55.98
CA ARG A 13 25.38 -13.31 55.58
C ARG A 13 26.03 -14.43 54.75
N SER A 14 26.66 -13.97 53.68
CA SER A 14 27.73 -14.62 52.87
C SER A 14 27.31 -15.63 51.80
N ARG A 15 27.02 -15.12 50.60
CA ARG A 15 27.99 -15.16 49.47
C ARG A 15 27.52 -14.23 48.34
N SER A 16 28.36 -13.25 48.04
CA SER A 16 28.13 -12.18 47.09
C SER A 16 28.29 -12.63 45.63
N CYS A 17 27.38 -12.09 44.80
CA CYS A 17 27.58 -11.42 43.51
C CYS A 17 28.50 -12.04 42.44
N GLU A 18 27.93 -12.36 41.28
CA GLU A 18 28.03 -11.56 40.03
C GLU A 18 27.27 -12.29 38.91
N GLY A 19 26.32 -11.61 38.24
CA GLY A 19 25.56 -12.23 37.15
C GLY A 19 24.21 -11.60 36.81
N CYS A 20 24.08 -10.27 36.84
CA CYS A 20 22.99 -9.62 36.10
C CYS A 20 23.37 -9.62 34.60
N GLY A 21 22.92 -10.64 33.87
CA GLY A 21 23.01 -10.70 32.42
C GLY A 21 21.74 -10.12 31.80
N GLY A 22 21.88 -8.94 31.20
CA GLY A 22 20.78 -8.23 30.56
C GLY A 22 20.11 -9.04 29.46
N VAL A 23 18.81 -8.78 29.28
CA VAL A 23 18.04 -9.17 28.11
C VAL A 23 18.67 -8.48 26.90
N HIS A 24 19.63 -9.14 26.25
CA HIS A 24 20.12 -8.73 24.95
C HIS A 24 19.01 -9.00 23.93
N CYS A 25 18.30 -7.95 23.56
CA CYS A 25 17.61 -7.87 22.28
C CYS A 25 18.70 -8.01 21.19
N SER A 26 18.89 -9.23 20.70
CA SER A 26 19.80 -9.50 19.59
C SER A 26 19.12 -9.00 18.32
N LEU A 27 19.49 -7.79 17.92
CA LEU A 27 19.46 -7.36 16.53
C LEU A 27 20.04 -8.50 15.68
N PHE A 28 19.24 -8.98 14.73
CA PHE A 28 19.58 -10.04 13.79
C PHE A 28 21.02 -9.90 13.26
N PRO A 29 21.96 -10.78 13.62
CA PRO A 29 23.13 -11.00 12.80
C PRO A 29 22.64 -11.73 11.55
N ALA A 30 22.88 -11.17 10.37
CA ALA A 30 22.64 -11.84 9.10
C ALA A 30 23.41 -13.18 9.10
N MET A 31 22.71 -14.27 9.36
CA MET A 31 23.25 -15.61 9.14
C MET A 31 23.51 -15.76 7.63
N PRO A 32 24.69 -16.23 7.20
CA PRO A 32 24.92 -16.51 5.80
C PRO A 32 23.96 -17.61 5.35
N MET A 33 22.99 -17.26 4.51
CA MET A 33 22.17 -18.21 3.75
C MET A 33 23.11 -19.21 3.07
N SER A 34 22.86 -20.50 3.26
CA SER A 34 23.57 -21.56 2.54
C SER A 34 23.44 -21.32 1.02
N ALA A 35 24.55 -21.36 0.29
CA ALA A 35 24.62 -21.18 -1.16
C ALA A 35 23.70 -22.14 -1.95
N SER A 36 23.19 -23.19 -1.29
CA SER A 36 22.23 -24.14 -1.84
C SER A 36 20.82 -23.55 -2.04
N LEU A 37 20.47 -22.42 -1.43
CA LEU A 37 19.13 -21.82 -1.49
C LEU A 37 18.98 -20.73 -2.56
N ALA A 38 20.08 -20.29 -3.18
CA ALA A 38 20.06 -19.24 -4.21
C ALA A 38 19.42 -19.68 -5.55
N ASN A 39 19.25 -21.00 -5.75
CA ASN A 39 18.69 -21.59 -6.97
C ASN A 39 17.34 -22.30 -6.77
N CYS A 40 16.74 -22.23 -5.58
CA CYS A 40 15.43 -22.84 -5.36
C CYS A 40 14.34 -21.87 -5.85
N ASP A 41 13.50 -22.35 -6.77
CA ASP A 41 12.30 -21.64 -7.18
C ASP A 41 11.39 -21.51 -5.95
N MET A 42 11.08 -20.29 -5.54
CA MET A 42 10.24 -20.05 -4.36
C MET A 42 8.85 -20.64 -4.51
N GLU A 43 8.36 -20.75 -5.75
CA GLU A 43 7.13 -21.45 -6.07
C GLU A 43 7.22 -22.95 -5.77
N ALA A 44 8.40 -23.55 -5.55
CA ALA A 44 8.54 -24.96 -5.19
C ALA A 44 8.64 -25.17 -3.67
N LEU A 45 9.07 -24.16 -2.90
CA LEU A 45 9.36 -24.29 -1.48
C LEU A 45 8.15 -24.05 -0.56
N VAL A 46 7.10 -23.38 -1.06
CA VAL A 46 5.96 -22.91 -0.25
C VAL A 46 4.61 -23.29 -0.89
N GLN A 47 4.54 -24.44 -1.55
CA GLN A 47 3.29 -24.91 -2.16
C GLN A 47 2.42 -25.58 -1.11
N PRO A 48 1.27 -25.00 -0.75
CA PRO A 48 0.25 -25.73 0.00
C PRO A 48 -0.21 -26.94 -0.83
N SER A 49 -0.63 -28.01 -0.17
CA SER A 49 -1.20 -29.16 -0.88
C SER A 49 -2.48 -28.74 -1.63
N PRO A 50 -2.87 -29.44 -2.71
CA PRO A 50 -4.13 -29.19 -3.39
C PRO A 50 -5.35 -29.23 -2.44
N GLU A 51 -5.36 -30.14 -1.46
CA GLU A 51 -6.45 -30.20 -0.46
C GLU A 51 -6.46 -28.97 0.45
N GLN A 52 -5.29 -28.45 0.83
CA GLN A 52 -5.19 -27.23 1.65
C GLN A 52 -5.67 -25.99 0.89
N VAL A 53 -5.41 -25.91 -0.41
CA VAL A 53 -5.94 -24.84 -1.29
C VAL A 53 -7.46 -24.96 -1.40
N GLU A 54 -7.98 -26.16 -1.69
CA GLU A 54 -9.42 -26.39 -1.82
C GLU A 54 -10.16 -26.09 -0.51
N ALA A 55 -9.64 -26.55 0.63
CA ALA A 55 -10.21 -26.27 1.94
C ALA A 55 -10.24 -24.77 2.24
N TYR A 56 -9.19 -24.03 1.89
CA TYR A 56 -9.14 -22.58 2.01
C TYR A 56 -10.20 -21.90 1.12
N GLU A 57 -10.30 -22.30 -0.15
CA GLU A 57 -11.24 -21.69 -1.09
C GLU A 57 -12.71 -21.94 -0.69
N LEU A 58 -13.03 -23.15 -0.23
CA LEU A 58 -14.35 -23.50 0.29
C LEU A 58 -14.66 -22.79 1.61
N TYR A 59 -13.69 -22.71 2.52
CA TYR A 59 -13.83 -21.94 3.77
C TYR A 59 -14.11 -20.46 3.52
N LEU A 60 -13.71 -19.91 2.39
CA LEU A 60 -13.96 -18.50 2.08
C LEU A 60 -15.15 -18.30 1.13
N HIS A 61 -15.85 -19.36 0.72
CA HIS A 61 -16.88 -19.29 -0.34
C HIS A 61 -16.35 -18.59 -1.61
N LEU A 62 -15.07 -18.82 -1.94
CA LEU A 62 -14.42 -18.21 -3.11
C LEU A 62 -15.02 -18.66 -4.43
N PRO A 63 -15.52 -19.90 -4.62
CA PRO A 63 -16.23 -20.27 -5.84
C PRO A 63 -17.46 -19.38 -6.09
N GLU A 64 -18.27 -19.14 -5.06
CA GLU A 64 -19.45 -18.29 -5.12
C GLU A 64 -19.08 -16.83 -5.38
N LEU A 65 -18.13 -16.28 -4.62
CA LEU A 65 -17.65 -14.91 -4.80
C LEU A 65 -17.02 -14.69 -6.19
N THR A 66 -16.20 -15.63 -6.65
CA THR A 66 -15.56 -15.57 -7.97
C THR A 66 -16.61 -15.63 -9.09
N ARG A 67 -17.67 -16.43 -8.93
CA ARG A 67 -18.80 -16.42 -9.86
C ARG A 67 -19.45 -15.04 -9.92
N LEU A 68 -19.67 -14.37 -8.78
CA LEU A 68 -20.23 -13.01 -8.77
C LEU A 68 -19.30 -12.00 -9.46
N TRP A 69 -18.00 -12.06 -9.19
CA TRP A 69 -17.03 -11.12 -9.76
C TRP A 69 -16.88 -11.26 -11.28
N ARG A 70 -16.93 -12.50 -11.80
CA ARG A 70 -16.73 -12.79 -13.23
C ARG A 70 -18.00 -12.73 -14.06
N THR A 71 -19.18 -12.67 -13.44
CA THR A 71 -20.44 -12.52 -14.16
C THR A 71 -20.55 -11.12 -14.75
N LYS A 72 -20.57 -11.03 -16.07
CA LYS A 72 -20.66 -9.76 -16.80
C LYS A 72 -22.12 -9.36 -17.01
N LEU A 73 -22.64 -8.47 -16.17
CA LEU A 73 -24.01 -7.94 -16.25
C LEU A 73 -24.10 -6.70 -17.15
N TYR A 74 -23.01 -5.94 -17.29
CA TYR A 74 -22.99 -4.69 -18.04
C TYR A 74 -21.91 -4.70 -19.12
N PRO A 75 -22.18 -5.29 -20.30
CA PRO A 75 -21.18 -5.48 -21.35
C PRO A 75 -20.42 -4.22 -21.78
N MET A 76 -21.07 -3.07 -21.71
CA MET A 76 -20.53 -1.76 -22.09
C MET A 76 -19.64 -1.12 -21.01
N TRP A 77 -19.71 -1.60 -19.76
CA TRP A 77 -18.91 -1.12 -18.65
C TRP A 77 -17.66 -1.99 -18.49
N LYS A 78 -16.55 -1.56 -19.10
CA LYS A 78 -15.32 -2.37 -19.15
C LYS A 78 -14.70 -2.64 -17.77
N ASN A 79 -14.85 -1.69 -16.86
CA ASN A 79 -14.29 -1.79 -15.51
C ASN A 79 -15.18 -2.60 -14.56
N GLU A 80 -16.33 -3.13 -14.99
CA GLU A 80 -17.24 -3.90 -14.16
C GLU A 80 -16.52 -5.00 -13.36
N ILE A 81 -15.67 -5.79 -14.03
CA ILE A 81 -14.93 -6.91 -13.42
C ILE A 81 -13.87 -6.45 -12.39
N ILE A 82 -13.49 -5.17 -12.41
CA ILE A 82 -12.53 -4.57 -11.48
C ILE A 82 -13.28 -3.85 -10.35
N VAL A 83 -14.32 -3.09 -10.68
CA VAL A 83 -15.07 -2.28 -9.71
C VAL A 83 -15.96 -3.16 -8.84
N ARG A 84 -16.59 -4.20 -9.39
CA ARG A 84 -17.47 -5.10 -8.64
C ARG A 84 -16.79 -5.74 -7.42
N PRO A 85 -15.64 -6.43 -7.55
CA PRO A 85 -14.96 -6.97 -6.37
C PRO A 85 -14.53 -5.89 -5.37
N ALA A 86 -14.11 -4.69 -5.82
CA ALA A 86 -13.82 -3.57 -4.93
C ALA A 86 -15.06 -3.11 -4.12
N LEU A 87 -16.24 -3.05 -4.74
CA LEU A 87 -17.49 -2.73 -4.05
C LEU A 87 -17.92 -3.83 -3.08
N HIS A 88 -17.72 -5.11 -3.44
CA HIS A 88 -18.00 -6.23 -2.53
C HIS A 88 -17.11 -6.16 -1.30
N SER A 89 -15.83 -5.83 -1.47
CA SER A 89 -14.90 -5.63 -0.36
C SER A 89 -15.36 -4.52 0.60
N LEU A 90 -15.86 -3.41 0.05
CA LEU A 90 -16.38 -2.31 0.85
C LEU A 90 -17.64 -2.72 1.64
N GLU A 91 -18.54 -3.49 1.02
CA GLU A 91 -19.71 -4.06 1.71
C GLU A 91 -19.28 -5.01 2.83
N LEU A 92 -18.26 -5.85 2.63
CA LEU A 92 -17.72 -6.72 3.68
C LEU A 92 -17.18 -5.92 4.88
N VAL A 93 -16.53 -4.77 4.64
CA VAL A 93 -16.10 -3.87 5.72
C VAL A 93 -17.30 -3.32 6.50
N PHE A 94 -18.39 -2.93 5.82
CA PHE A 94 -19.60 -2.49 6.52
C PHE A 94 -20.19 -3.61 7.37
N ARG A 95 -20.17 -4.85 6.89
CA ARG A 95 -20.62 -6.04 7.64
C ARG A 95 -19.75 -6.29 8.86
N MET A 96 -18.43 -6.17 8.74
CA MET A 96 -17.51 -6.25 9.88
C MET A 96 -17.78 -5.18 10.93
N ILE A 97 -18.06 -3.93 10.52
CA ILE A 97 -18.44 -2.86 11.45
C ILE A 97 -19.69 -3.27 12.26
N SER A 98 -20.71 -3.83 11.59
CA SER A 98 -21.90 -4.32 12.30
C SER A 98 -21.57 -5.45 13.27
N VAL A 99 -20.67 -6.37 12.92
CA VAL A 99 -20.28 -7.50 13.77
C VAL A 99 -19.61 -6.99 15.04
N VAL A 100 -18.62 -6.09 14.90
CA VAL A 100 -17.91 -5.47 16.03
C VAL A 100 -18.87 -4.72 16.97
N LEU A 101 -19.83 -3.98 16.40
CA LEU A 101 -20.82 -3.24 17.19
C LEU A 101 -21.79 -4.15 17.95
N CYS A 102 -22.07 -5.33 17.41
CA CYS A 102 -22.96 -6.32 18.03
C CYS A 102 -22.22 -7.33 18.90
N ASP A 103 -20.89 -7.33 18.92
CA ASP A 103 -20.12 -8.30 19.68
C ASP A 103 -20.27 -8.03 21.18
N THR A 104 -20.70 -9.07 21.90
CA THR A 104 -21.03 -9.01 23.32
C THR A 104 -19.85 -9.31 24.23
N ARG A 105 -18.71 -9.77 23.70
CA ARG A 105 -17.52 -10.09 24.51
C ARG A 105 -17.02 -8.81 25.22
N PRO A 106 -16.60 -8.89 26.50
CA PRO A 106 -16.21 -7.70 27.26
C PRO A 106 -14.76 -7.26 27.01
N TYR A 107 -13.90 -8.15 26.53
CA TYR A 107 -12.45 -7.95 26.39
C TYR A 107 -11.99 -7.39 25.04
N ILE A 108 -12.91 -7.29 24.07
CA ILE A 108 -12.63 -6.77 22.73
C ILE A 108 -12.53 -5.24 22.73
N ASP A 109 -11.46 -4.75 22.11
CA ASP A 109 -11.25 -3.32 21.87
C ASP A 109 -12.10 -2.85 20.67
N ARG A 110 -13.38 -2.58 20.92
CA ARG A 110 -14.33 -2.13 19.90
C ARG A 110 -13.88 -0.83 19.24
N ASP A 111 -13.29 0.09 20.00
CA ASP A 111 -12.87 1.40 19.47
C ASP A 111 -11.70 1.25 18.50
N GLU A 112 -10.72 0.40 18.81
CA GLU A 112 -9.62 0.11 17.90
C GLU A 112 -10.08 -0.62 16.64
N TRP A 113 -10.96 -1.62 16.78
CA TRP A 113 -11.59 -2.28 15.65
C TRP A 113 -12.28 -1.28 14.71
N LEU A 114 -13.14 -0.41 15.24
CA LEU A 114 -13.84 0.60 14.44
C LEU A 114 -12.86 1.58 13.78
N ARG A 115 -11.83 2.05 14.49
CA ARG A 115 -10.79 2.91 13.91
C ARG A 115 -10.08 2.24 12.72
N ARG A 116 -9.68 0.97 12.86
CA ARG A 116 -8.99 0.27 11.75
C ARG A 116 -9.92 -0.06 10.59
N LEU A 117 -11.17 -0.43 10.85
CA LEU A 117 -12.17 -0.66 9.78
C LEU A 117 -12.51 0.62 9.01
N GLU A 118 -12.62 1.76 9.70
CA GLU A 118 -12.78 3.06 9.04
C GLU A 118 -11.57 3.45 8.22
N SER A 119 -10.36 3.28 8.76
CA SER A 119 -9.12 3.51 8.01
C SER A 119 -9.05 2.64 6.75
N LEU A 120 -9.39 1.35 6.90
CA LEU A 120 -9.43 0.41 5.79
C LEU A 120 -10.44 0.83 4.72
N ALA A 121 -11.66 1.23 5.11
CA ALA A 121 -12.65 1.71 4.17
C ALA A 121 -12.20 2.98 3.43
N ASN A 122 -11.52 3.92 4.10
CA ASN A 122 -10.94 5.10 3.45
C ASN A 122 -9.91 4.70 2.38
N LEU A 123 -8.99 3.77 2.71
CA LEU A 123 -8.01 3.26 1.74
C LEU A 123 -8.70 2.60 0.53
N GLN A 124 -9.75 1.80 0.78
CA GLN A 124 -10.56 1.18 -0.28
C GLN A 124 -11.24 2.23 -1.17
N LEU A 125 -11.86 3.25 -0.58
CA LEU A 125 -12.51 4.34 -1.31
C LEU A 125 -11.52 5.16 -2.12
N GLU A 126 -10.33 5.42 -1.57
CA GLU A 126 -9.28 6.16 -2.28
C GLU A 126 -8.80 5.38 -3.51
N ILE A 127 -8.60 4.06 -3.40
CA ILE A 127 -8.20 3.20 -4.52
C ILE A 127 -9.35 3.07 -5.53
N LEU A 128 -10.57 2.82 -5.06
CA LEU A 128 -11.76 2.76 -5.90
C LEU A 128 -11.95 4.04 -6.71
N SER A 129 -11.76 5.21 -6.10
CA SER A 129 -11.84 6.51 -6.77
C SER A 129 -10.86 6.62 -7.94
N CYS A 130 -9.64 6.07 -7.80
CA CYS A 130 -8.64 6.07 -8.85
C CYS A 130 -9.01 5.15 -10.02
N ILE A 131 -9.71 4.04 -9.74
CA ILE A 131 -10.19 3.08 -10.75
C ILE A 131 -11.35 3.67 -11.56
N VAL A 132 -12.31 4.33 -10.90
CA VAL A 132 -13.53 4.85 -11.55
C VAL A 132 -13.36 6.26 -12.13
N GLU A 133 -12.22 6.91 -11.91
CA GLU A 133 -11.95 8.23 -12.47
C GLU A 133 -11.95 8.19 -14.01
N GLY A 134 -12.89 8.92 -14.63
CA GLY A 134 -13.13 8.94 -16.07
C GLY A 134 -13.98 7.77 -16.60
N ASP A 135 -14.63 7.01 -15.72
CA ASP A 135 -15.49 5.88 -16.09
C ASP A 135 -16.95 6.30 -16.34
N ASP A 136 -17.19 6.93 -17.48
CA ASP A 136 -18.51 7.45 -17.87
C ASP A 136 -19.51 6.37 -18.32
N LYS A 137 -19.09 5.10 -18.33
CA LYS A 137 -19.90 3.97 -18.81
C LYS A 137 -20.54 3.16 -17.68
N ALA A 138 -20.30 3.52 -16.43
CA ALA A 138 -20.92 2.89 -15.29
C ALA A 138 -22.47 3.05 -15.32
N PRO A 139 -23.23 2.01 -14.94
CA PRO A 139 -24.68 2.08 -14.89
C PRO A 139 -25.11 2.99 -13.73
N THR A 140 -25.63 4.15 -14.09
CA THR A 140 -26.02 5.19 -13.14
C THR A 140 -27.46 5.63 -13.34
N SER A 141 -28.08 6.05 -12.26
CA SER A 141 -29.38 6.70 -12.24
C SER A 141 -29.20 8.23 -12.13
N LYS A 142 -29.93 8.98 -12.96
CA LYS A 142 -29.95 10.45 -12.85
C LYS A 142 -30.76 10.85 -11.63
N LEU A 143 -30.34 11.91 -10.96
CA LEU A 143 -31.09 12.52 -9.87
C LEU A 143 -32.47 12.96 -10.39
N SER A 144 -33.53 12.51 -9.73
CA SER A 144 -34.91 12.86 -10.10
C SER A 144 -35.32 14.16 -9.40
N SER A 145 -36.04 15.02 -10.14
CA SER A 145 -36.74 16.18 -9.59
C SER A 145 -38.20 15.82 -9.27
N SER A 146 -38.42 14.72 -8.55
CA SER A 146 -39.77 14.24 -8.22
C SER A 146 -40.31 14.87 -6.94
N SER A 147 -41.56 15.33 -7.03
CA SER A 147 -42.41 15.72 -5.91
C SER A 147 -43.20 14.50 -5.41
N SER A 148 -42.69 13.74 -4.44
CA SER A 148 -43.54 12.77 -3.74
C SER A 148 -42.89 12.19 -2.49
N TYR A 149 -43.58 12.40 -1.37
CA TYR A 149 -43.57 11.63 -0.12
C TYR A 149 -42.22 11.13 0.43
N VAL A 150 -41.77 11.83 1.48
CA VAL A 150 -40.74 11.47 2.44
C VAL A 150 -41.09 10.12 3.09
N GLY A 151 -40.58 9.03 2.50
CA GLY A 151 -40.74 7.68 3.08
C GLY A 151 -39.49 6.81 2.98
N ALA A 152 -38.63 7.03 1.98
CA ALA A 152 -37.39 6.28 1.80
C ALA A 152 -36.35 7.04 0.94
N GLU A 153 -36.45 8.37 0.91
CA GLU A 153 -35.72 9.26 0.03
C GLU A 153 -34.96 10.29 0.87
N SER A 154 -33.63 10.31 0.78
CA SER A 154 -32.81 11.35 1.42
C SER A 154 -32.87 12.60 0.55
N VAL A 155 -33.44 13.68 1.09
CA VAL A 155 -33.46 14.98 0.42
C VAL A 155 -32.05 15.54 0.43
N VAL A 156 -31.44 15.64 -0.76
CA VAL A 156 -30.02 15.97 -0.89
C VAL A 156 -29.79 17.48 -0.88
N TRP A 157 -30.75 18.28 -1.38
CA TRP A 157 -30.63 19.74 -1.40
C TRP A 157 -31.97 20.48 -1.36
N HIS A 158 -31.99 21.62 -0.65
CA HIS A 158 -32.88 22.75 -0.90
C HIS A 158 -32.02 23.99 -1.20
N LYS A 159 -31.89 24.43 -2.47
CA LYS A 159 -31.62 25.86 -2.68
C LYS A 159 -32.94 26.61 -2.47
N SER A 160 -32.89 27.74 -1.77
CA SER A 160 -34.08 28.58 -1.60
C SER A 160 -34.65 28.93 -2.98
N GLY A 161 -35.86 28.44 -3.29
CA GLY A 161 -36.51 28.59 -4.60
C GLY A 161 -36.38 27.43 -5.60
N SER A 162 -35.68 26.32 -5.30
CA SER A 162 -35.57 25.15 -6.20
C SER A 162 -36.22 23.88 -5.65
N ARG A 163 -36.68 22.99 -6.54
CA ARG A 163 -37.26 21.68 -6.17
C ARG A 163 -36.23 20.79 -5.46
N PRO A 164 -36.65 20.00 -4.45
CA PRO A 164 -35.75 19.08 -3.76
C PRO A 164 -35.19 18.05 -4.74
N VAL A 165 -33.88 17.83 -4.67
CA VAL A 165 -33.19 16.81 -5.45
C VAL A 165 -33.10 15.56 -4.60
N VAL A 166 -33.60 14.44 -5.12
CA VAL A 166 -33.60 13.15 -4.42
C VAL A 166 -32.53 12.23 -5.02
N SER A 167 -31.64 11.74 -4.16
CA SER A 167 -30.71 10.65 -4.49
C SER A 167 -31.32 9.31 -4.12
N ARG A 168 -31.16 8.32 -5.00
CA ARG A 168 -31.59 6.95 -4.73
C ARG A 168 -30.53 6.27 -3.85
N VAL A 169 -30.85 6.12 -2.57
CA VAL A 169 -29.99 5.41 -1.62
C VAL A 169 -30.17 3.89 -1.79
N SER A 170 -29.07 3.16 -1.73
CA SER A 170 -29.05 1.70 -1.68
C SER A 170 -29.94 1.17 -0.56
N LYS A 171 -30.80 0.20 -0.88
CA LYS A 171 -31.70 -0.42 0.10
C LYS A 171 -31.09 -1.66 0.73
N GLU A 172 -30.15 -2.29 0.04
CA GLU A 172 -29.58 -3.57 0.42
C GLU A 172 -28.23 -3.44 1.13
N SER A 173 -27.46 -2.39 0.82
CA SER A 173 -26.18 -2.12 1.49
C SER A 173 -26.39 -1.86 2.97
N LEU A 174 -25.41 -2.29 3.75
CA LEU A 174 -25.46 -2.14 5.20
C LEU A 174 -25.17 -0.71 5.67
N LEU A 175 -24.35 0.07 4.96
CA LEU A 175 -23.97 1.42 5.42
C LEU A 175 -25.17 2.36 5.65
N PRO A 176 -26.12 2.51 4.70
CA PRO A 176 -27.33 3.29 4.95
C PRO A 176 -28.14 2.81 6.16
N ARG A 177 -28.13 1.50 6.44
CA ARG A 177 -28.85 0.90 7.57
C ARG A 177 -28.14 1.17 8.89
N LEU A 178 -26.80 1.12 8.92
CA LEU A 178 -25.99 1.47 10.09
C LEU A 178 -26.24 2.90 10.53
N ALA A 179 -26.49 3.82 9.60
CA ALA A 179 -26.79 5.22 9.95
C ALA A 179 -28.04 5.38 10.85
N SER A 180 -28.95 4.40 10.85
CA SER A 180 -30.12 4.38 11.75
C SER A 180 -29.80 3.91 13.18
N TRP A 181 -28.63 3.30 13.41
CA TRP A 181 -28.22 2.78 14.70
C TRP A 181 -27.52 3.87 15.51
N ARG A 182 -27.98 4.13 16.74
CA ARG A 182 -27.38 5.13 17.63
C ARG A 182 -25.89 4.86 17.87
N THR A 183 -25.49 3.59 18.00
CA THR A 183 -24.10 3.19 18.23
C THR A 183 -23.19 3.37 17.01
N ALA A 184 -23.75 3.37 15.80
CA ALA A 184 -23.00 3.48 14.55
C ALA A 184 -23.03 4.89 13.94
N GLN A 185 -23.69 5.86 14.58
CA GLN A 185 -23.95 7.18 14.00
C GLN A 185 -22.66 7.91 13.61
N ASN A 186 -21.63 7.88 14.47
CA ASN A 186 -20.33 8.51 14.21
C ASN A 186 -19.60 7.85 13.05
N VAL A 187 -19.53 6.51 13.06
CA VAL A 187 -18.87 5.71 12.02
C VAL A 187 -19.53 5.94 10.67
N SER A 188 -20.86 5.88 10.62
CA SER A 188 -21.65 6.05 9.39
C SER A 188 -21.49 7.46 8.82
N THR A 189 -21.52 8.48 9.68
CA THR A 189 -21.33 9.88 9.27
C THR A 189 -19.94 10.10 8.67
N ARG A 190 -18.88 9.59 9.31
CA ARG A 190 -17.51 9.68 8.78
C ARG A 190 -17.38 8.96 7.45
N MET A 191 -18.01 7.80 7.30
CA MET A 191 -17.99 7.05 6.05
C MET A 191 -18.69 7.80 4.91
N HIS A 192 -19.84 8.42 5.16
CA HIS A 192 -20.53 9.26 4.17
C HIS A 192 -19.65 10.43 3.70
N PHE A 193 -18.94 11.09 4.61
CA PHE A 193 -17.99 12.15 4.24
C PHE A 193 -16.77 11.62 3.50
N ALA A 194 -16.26 10.44 3.86
CA ALA A 194 -15.17 9.78 3.14
C ALA A 194 -15.56 9.48 1.68
N ILE A 195 -16.77 8.95 1.46
CA ILE A 195 -17.31 8.69 0.12
C ILE A 195 -17.39 9.99 -0.69
N GLU A 196 -17.96 11.06 -0.11
CA GLU A 196 -18.05 12.37 -0.76
C GLU A 196 -16.67 12.92 -1.14
N GLY A 197 -15.72 12.88 -0.20
CA GLY A 197 -14.37 13.41 -0.37
C GLY A 197 -13.57 12.65 -1.43
N HIS A 198 -13.52 11.32 -1.37
CA HIS A 198 -12.74 10.52 -2.31
C HIS A 198 -13.34 10.52 -3.71
N LEU A 199 -14.67 10.54 -3.85
CA LEU A 199 -15.32 10.49 -5.15
C LEU A 199 -15.51 11.86 -5.81
N ILE A 200 -14.89 12.92 -5.29
CA ILE A 200 -14.99 14.26 -5.89
C ILE A 200 -14.48 14.33 -7.34
N ARG A 201 -13.55 13.46 -7.74
CA ARG A 201 -13.05 13.35 -9.14
C ARG A 201 -13.76 12.28 -9.98
N ALA A 202 -14.56 11.42 -9.35
CA ALA A 202 -15.29 10.37 -10.06
C ALA A 202 -16.48 10.96 -10.85
N PRO A 203 -16.89 10.36 -11.97
CA PRO A 203 -18.04 10.82 -12.76
C PRO A 203 -19.39 10.56 -12.09
N PHE A 204 -19.43 9.69 -11.08
CA PHE A 204 -20.62 9.33 -10.31
C PHE A 204 -20.28 9.20 -8.82
N THR A 205 -21.33 9.09 -8.00
CA THR A 205 -21.24 8.73 -6.57
C THR A 205 -21.84 7.34 -6.29
N LEU A 206 -21.59 6.75 -5.12
CA LEU A 206 -22.00 5.36 -4.83
C LEU A 206 -23.48 5.18 -4.50
N GLY A 207 -24.17 6.19 -3.98
CA GLY A 207 -25.56 6.08 -3.55
C GLY A 207 -25.73 5.35 -2.22
N LEU A 208 -24.78 5.51 -1.29
CA LEU A 208 -24.77 4.85 0.01
C LEU A 208 -25.22 5.76 1.17
N GLY A 209 -25.80 6.92 0.85
CA GLY A 209 -26.26 7.89 1.84
C GLY A 209 -25.35 9.11 1.99
N GLU A 210 -24.29 9.21 1.18
CA GLU A 210 -23.46 10.40 1.08
C GLU A 210 -24.24 11.62 0.56
N LEU A 211 -23.70 12.81 0.85
CA LEU A 211 -24.35 14.09 0.59
C LEU A 211 -24.39 14.46 -0.89
N ASN A 212 -23.53 13.91 -1.74
CA ASN A 212 -23.44 14.20 -3.18
C ASN A 212 -23.53 15.70 -3.49
N LEU A 213 -22.58 16.48 -2.95
CA LEU A 213 -22.66 17.94 -2.96
C LEU A 213 -22.59 18.52 -4.38
N SER A 214 -21.98 17.76 -5.28
CA SER A 214 -21.80 18.08 -6.70
C SER A 214 -22.97 17.68 -7.60
N GLY A 215 -23.99 17.00 -7.05
CA GLY A 215 -25.18 16.59 -7.82
C GLY A 215 -24.86 15.58 -8.92
N LYS A 216 -23.86 14.70 -8.69
CA LYS A 216 -23.44 13.67 -9.64
C LYS A 216 -24.51 12.59 -9.83
N PRO A 217 -24.51 11.90 -10.98
CA PRO A 217 -25.31 10.68 -11.12
C PRO A 217 -24.90 9.64 -10.07
N VAL A 218 -25.87 8.80 -9.70
CA VAL A 218 -25.72 7.83 -8.60
C VAL A 218 -25.61 6.44 -9.19
N LEU A 219 -24.56 5.70 -8.82
CA LEU A 219 -24.35 4.32 -9.21
C LEU A 219 -25.56 3.46 -8.84
N GLU A 220 -25.98 2.54 -9.71
CA GLU A 220 -27.01 1.55 -9.36
C GLU A 220 -26.46 0.46 -8.42
N TYR A 221 -26.05 0.85 -7.20
CA TYR A 221 -25.27 0.05 -6.26
C TYR A 221 -25.87 -1.33 -6.00
N ASP A 222 -27.17 -1.41 -5.68
CA ASP A 222 -27.85 -2.68 -5.38
C ASP A 222 -27.76 -3.68 -6.55
N LYS A 223 -27.82 -3.20 -7.79
CA LYS A 223 -27.77 -4.07 -8.98
C LYS A 223 -26.35 -4.52 -9.33
N ILE A 224 -25.34 -3.76 -8.89
CA ILE A 224 -23.93 -4.03 -9.22
C ILE A 224 -23.27 -4.81 -8.07
N CYS A 225 -23.35 -4.28 -6.86
CA CYS A 225 -22.73 -4.87 -5.68
C CYS A 225 -23.53 -6.08 -5.18
N THR A 226 -24.84 -6.14 -5.45
CA THR A 226 -25.73 -7.22 -4.96
C THR A 226 -25.47 -7.55 -3.48
N PRO A 227 -25.60 -6.56 -2.55
CA PRO A 227 -25.06 -6.67 -1.19
C PRO A 227 -25.56 -7.90 -0.41
N LEU A 228 -26.79 -8.35 -0.68
CA LEU A 228 -27.35 -9.54 -0.05
C LEU A 228 -26.70 -10.84 -0.54
N GLU A 229 -26.29 -10.92 -1.82
CA GLU A 229 -25.56 -12.07 -2.35
C GLU A 229 -24.15 -12.14 -1.75
N VAL A 230 -23.50 -10.99 -1.57
CA VAL A 230 -22.21 -10.90 -0.86
C VAL A 230 -22.36 -11.37 0.58
N TYR A 231 -23.39 -10.90 1.28
CA TYR A 231 -23.68 -11.31 2.66
C TYR A 231 -24.06 -12.80 2.79
N ALA A 232 -24.60 -13.41 1.74
CA ALA A 232 -24.88 -14.84 1.70
C ALA A 232 -23.60 -15.69 1.63
N CYS A 233 -22.48 -15.13 1.17
CA CYS A 233 -21.17 -15.79 1.13
C CYS A 233 -20.41 -15.70 2.47
N ARG A 234 -21.07 -15.30 3.57
CA ARG A 234 -20.42 -15.26 4.89
C ARG A 234 -20.16 -16.67 5.41
N GLN A 235 -19.11 -16.83 6.20
CA GLN A 235 -19.03 -18.02 7.04
C GLN A 235 -20.12 -18.05 8.10
N SER A 236 -20.63 -19.26 8.34
CA SER A 236 -21.76 -19.52 9.22
C SER A 236 -21.48 -20.65 10.21
N MET A 237 -20.21 -21.05 10.38
CA MET A 237 -19.83 -22.11 11.32
C MET A 237 -20.25 -21.68 12.74
N PRO A 238 -21.21 -22.37 13.37
CA PRO A 238 -21.65 -22.02 14.70
C PRO A 238 -20.60 -22.48 15.72
N GLY A 239 -20.10 -21.55 16.53
CA GLY A 239 -19.36 -21.91 17.75
C GLY A 239 -18.13 -21.06 18.05
N HIS A 240 -17.48 -20.50 17.03
CA HIS A 240 -16.23 -19.77 17.22
C HIS A 240 -16.39 -18.26 16.94
N PRO A 241 -16.10 -17.37 17.92
CA PRO A 241 -16.37 -15.93 17.78
C PRO A 241 -15.50 -15.26 16.71
N GLU A 242 -14.32 -15.81 16.41
CA GLU A 242 -13.36 -15.25 15.44
C GLU A 242 -13.46 -15.83 14.02
N ASP A 243 -14.29 -16.85 13.79
CA ASP A 243 -14.44 -17.52 12.48
C ASP A 243 -14.89 -16.54 11.38
N HIS A 244 -15.90 -15.74 11.71
CA HIS A 244 -16.43 -14.72 10.81
C HIS A 244 -15.39 -13.60 10.54
N THR A 245 -14.60 -13.21 11.54
CA THR A 245 -13.53 -12.22 11.39
C THR A 245 -12.47 -12.73 10.42
N LEU A 246 -11.93 -13.93 10.66
CA LEU A 246 -10.86 -14.52 9.87
C LEU A 246 -11.29 -14.71 8.42
N SER A 247 -12.47 -15.29 8.21
CA SER A 247 -13.01 -15.51 6.86
C SER A 247 -13.24 -14.18 6.12
N THR A 248 -13.87 -13.20 6.76
CA THR A 248 -14.18 -11.92 6.11
C THR A 248 -12.93 -11.12 5.75
N VAL A 249 -11.91 -11.10 6.62
CA VAL A 249 -10.62 -10.44 6.32
C VAL A 249 -9.96 -11.07 5.08
N HIS A 250 -9.97 -12.39 4.97
CA HIS A 250 -9.43 -13.05 3.78
C HIS A 250 -10.32 -12.85 2.55
N GLN A 251 -11.64 -12.79 2.67
CA GLN A 251 -12.54 -12.43 1.56
C GLN A 251 -12.27 -11.02 1.03
N ILE A 252 -12.00 -10.06 1.93
CA ILE A 252 -11.59 -8.70 1.57
C ILE A 252 -10.26 -8.74 0.80
N MET A 253 -9.26 -9.48 1.29
CA MET A 253 -7.98 -9.66 0.62
C MET A 253 -8.17 -10.25 -0.79
N GLU A 254 -8.96 -11.31 -0.92
CA GLU A 254 -9.24 -12.01 -2.17
C GLU A 254 -9.97 -11.15 -3.20
N ALA A 255 -10.92 -10.32 -2.75
CA ALA A 255 -11.60 -9.36 -3.61
C ALA A 255 -10.59 -8.37 -4.22
N TRP A 256 -9.67 -7.83 -3.41
CA TRP A 256 -8.64 -6.91 -3.90
C TRP A 256 -7.55 -7.58 -4.74
N LEU A 257 -7.28 -8.87 -4.53
CA LEU A 257 -6.45 -9.65 -5.44
C LEU A 257 -7.12 -9.84 -6.81
N GLU A 258 -8.46 -9.99 -6.87
CA GLU A 258 -9.17 -10.05 -8.16
C GLU A 258 -9.10 -8.69 -8.87
N VAL A 259 -9.21 -7.58 -8.13
CA VAL A 259 -8.97 -6.22 -8.63
C VAL A 259 -7.56 -6.09 -9.22
N ALA A 260 -6.53 -6.52 -8.48
CA ALA A 260 -5.14 -6.45 -8.92
C ALA A 260 -4.91 -7.27 -10.20
N SER A 261 -5.46 -8.48 -10.29
CA SER A 261 -5.40 -9.31 -11.50
C SER A 261 -6.02 -8.61 -12.72
N GLY A 262 -7.19 -7.97 -12.54
CA GLY A 262 -7.81 -7.16 -13.59
C GLY A 262 -6.97 -5.97 -14.03
N LEU A 263 -6.34 -5.28 -13.08
CA LEU A 263 -5.45 -4.14 -13.36
C LEU A 263 -4.16 -4.56 -14.09
N LEU A 264 -3.56 -5.70 -13.74
CA LEU A 264 -2.37 -6.23 -14.41
C LEU A 264 -2.66 -6.59 -15.88
N ARG A 265 -3.82 -7.19 -16.16
CA ARG A 265 -4.29 -7.40 -17.54
C ARG A 265 -4.45 -6.09 -18.31
N ASN A 266 -4.94 -5.04 -17.65
CA ASN A 266 -5.02 -3.71 -18.23
C ASN A 266 -3.63 -3.13 -18.54
N VAL A 267 -2.66 -3.28 -17.64
CA VAL A 267 -1.26 -2.85 -17.86
C VAL A 267 -0.71 -3.51 -19.12
N GLU A 268 -0.81 -4.83 -19.22
CA GLU A 268 -0.30 -5.57 -20.38
C GLU A 268 -0.95 -5.09 -21.69
N MET A 269 -2.28 -4.93 -21.69
CA MET A 269 -3.03 -4.41 -22.85
C MET A 269 -2.59 -2.99 -23.23
N MET A 270 -2.42 -2.09 -22.25
CA MET A 270 -2.07 -0.68 -22.51
C MET A 270 -0.63 -0.54 -22.99
N VAL A 271 0.31 -1.32 -22.46
CA VAL A 271 1.69 -1.41 -22.96
C VAL A 271 1.70 -1.93 -24.40
N LYS A 272 0.89 -2.94 -24.71
CA LYS A 272 0.75 -3.44 -26.09
C LYS A 272 0.24 -2.37 -27.06
N LYS A 273 -0.61 -1.45 -26.59
CA LYS A 273 -1.15 -0.32 -27.36
C LYS A 273 -0.25 0.92 -27.37
N GLY A 274 0.88 0.92 -26.65
CA GLY A 274 1.76 2.07 -26.50
C GLY A 274 1.24 3.18 -25.57
N ASN A 275 0.17 2.94 -24.82
CA ASN A 275 -0.36 3.91 -23.85
C ASN A 275 0.31 3.72 -22.48
N PHE A 276 1.53 4.24 -22.36
CA PHE A 276 2.34 4.08 -21.14
C PHE A 276 1.82 4.90 -19.95
N GLU A 277 1.13 6.02 -20.19
CA GLU A 277 0.53 6.83 -19.13
C GLU A 277 -0.59 6.07 -18.39
N SER A 278 -1.53 5.48 -19.14
CA SER A 278 -2.62 4.68 -18.55
C SER A 278 -2.10 3.38 -17.92
N ALA A 279 -1.06 2.78 -18.50
CA ALA A 279 -0.37 1.64 -17.89
C ALA A 279 0.27 2.03 -16.56
N ALA A 280 0.95 3.18 -16.49
CA ALA A 280 1.57 3.68 -15.26
C ALA A 280 0.51 3.96 -14.18
N LYS A 281 -0.63 4.56 -14.55
CA LYS A 281 -1.77 4.73 -13.62
C LYS A 281 -2.23 3.39 -13.07
N SER A 282 -2.42 2.38 -13.92
CA SER A 282 -2.86 1.04 -13.49
C SER A 282 -1.83 0.37 -12.56
N CYS A 283 -0.53 0.45 -12.86
CA CYS A 283 0.53 -0.07 -11.99
C CYS A 283 0.56 0.64 -10.63
N ARG A 284 0.37 1.96 -10.60
CA ARG A 284 0.27 2.71 -9.33
C ARG A 284 -0.93 2.24 -8.51
N ILE A 285 -2.05 1.93 -9.15
CA ILE A 285 -3.21 1.37 -8.43
C ILE A 285 -2.86 -0.03 -7.89
N VAL A 286 -2.18 -0.89 -8.65
CA VAL A 286 -1.72 -2.22 -8.17
C VAL A 286 -0.81 -2.08 -6.95
N GLU A 287 0.14 -1.14 -6.96
CA GLU A 287 1.00 -0.85 -5.81
C GLU A 287 0.19 -0.45 -4.56
N ARG A 288 -0.82 0.40 -4.73
CA ARG A 288 -1.72 0.79 -3.64
C ARG A 288 -2.60 -0.36 -3.15
N VAL A 289 -3.01 -1.26 -4.04
CA VAL A 289 -3.71 -2.49 -3.66
C VAL A 289 -2.82 -3.35 -2.77
N TRP A 290 -1.55 -3.56 -3.10
CA TRP A 290 -0.63 -4.31 -2.22
C TRP A 290 -0.50 -3.69 -0.82
N LYS A 291 -0.42 -2.36 -0.73
CA LYS A 291 -0.43 -1.64 0.56
C LYS A 291 -1.74 -1.82 1.32
N LEU A 292 -2.87 -1.83 0.62
CA LEU A 292 -4.17 -2.13 1.21
C LEU A 292 -4.24 -3.57 1.74
N LEU A 293 -3.63 -4.55 1.05
CA LEU A 293 -3.58 -5.93 1.54
C LEU A 293 -2.84 -6.03 2.88
N ILE A 294 -1.78 -5.23 3.08
CA ILE A 294 -1.10 -5.13 4.38
C ILE A 294 -2.09 -4.66 5.46
N SER A 295 -2.75 -3.52 5.23
CA SER A 295 -3.72 -2.98 6.20
C SER A 295 -4.91 -3.91 6.44
N THR A 296 -5.28 -4.72 5.44
CA THR A 296 -6.34 -5.74 5.56
C THR A 296 -5.90 -6.85 6.50
N MET A 297 -4.71 -7.42 6.27
CA MET A 297 -4.19 -8.52 7.09
C MET A 297 -3.84 -8.06 8.52
N ASP A 298 -3.42 -6.82 8.69
CA ASP A 298 -3.14 -6.22 10.00
C ASP A 298 -4.39 -6.10 10.91
N LEU A 299 -5.60 -6.27 10.38
CA LEU A 299 -6.80 -6.41 11.21
C LEU A 299 -6.74 -7.65 12.11
N LEU A 300 -6.08 -8.72 11.66
CA LEU A 300 -5.96 -9.96 12.43
C LEU A 300 -5.13 -9.77 13.72
N GLN A 301 -4.33 -8.70 13.83
CA GLN A 301 -3.61 -8.37 15.06
C GLN A 301 -4.54 -7.92 16.21
N ILE A 302 -5.78 -7.50 15.91
CA ILE A 302 -6.75 -7.03 16.92
C ILE A 302 -7.61 -8.20 17.44
N MET A 303 -7.53 -9.37 16.80
CA MET A 303 -8.23 -10.56 17.28
C MET A 303 -7.71 -10.95 18.66
N ASP A 304 -8.60 -11.48 19.50
CA ASP A 304 -8.16 -12.03 20.78
C ASP A 304 -7.24 -13.25 20.54
N PRO A 305 -6.04 -13.31 21.15
CA PRO A 305 -5.11 -14.41 20.92
C PRO A 305 -5.64 -15.78 21.37
N ASP A 306 -6.38 -15.88 22.48
CA ASP A 306 -6.90 -17.15 22.99
C ASP A 306 -8.02 -17.67 22.07
N ASP A 307 -8.92 -16.78 21.64
CA ASP A 307 -9.93 -17.13 20.65
C ASP A 307 -9.27 -17.53 19.32
N PHE A 308 -8.31 -16.76 18.79
CA PHE A 308 -7.66 -17.13 17.52
C PHE A 308 -6.94 -18.48 17.59
N MET A 309 -6.24 -18.79 18.69
CA MET A 309 -5.51 -20.05 18.82
C MET A 309 -6.45 -21.27 18.87
N ARG A 310 -7.66 -21.13 19.43
CA ARG A 310 -8.70 -22.20 19.34
C ARG A 310 -9.15 -22.42 17.90
N LEU A 311 -9.44 -21.33 17.18
CA LEU A 311 -9.83 -21.39 15.77
C LEU A 311 -8.74 -22.02 14.89
N LYS A 312 -7.47 -21.71 15.16
CA LYS A 312 -6.31 -22.26 14.44
C LYS A 312 -6.29 -23.79 14.49
N GLU A 313 -6.55 -24.36 15.66
CA GLU A 313 -6.59 -25.81 15.86
C GLU A 313 -7.80 -26.44 15.16
N GLU A 314 -8.98 -25.80 15.23
CA GLU A 314 -10.20 -26.29 14.57
C GLU A 314 -10.11 -26.28 13.04
N LEU A 315 -9.53 -25.22 12.47
CA LEU A 315 -9.34 -25.09 11.02
C LEU A 315 -8.19 -25.95 10.48
N ALA A 316 -7.53 -26.73 11.36
CA ALA A 316 -6.32 -27.46 11.03
C ALA A 316 -5.35 -26.58 10.21
N ILE A 317 -5.19 -25.32 10.61
CA ILE A 317 -4.22 -24.41 10.00
C ILE A 317 -2.81 -25.03 10.07
N SER A 318 -2.63 -26.02 10.98
CA SER A 318 -1.40 -26.76 11.27
C SER A 318 -1.37 -28.26 10.93
N GLN A 319 -2.46 -28.92 10.50
CA GLN A 319 -2.50 -30.40 10.41
C GLN A 319 -3.00 -30.95 9.07
N ASP A 320 -2.19 -31.81 8.43
CA ASP A 320 -2.64 -32.76 7.41
C ASP A 320 -3.20 -34.02 8.09
N GLY A 321 -4.42 -34.41 7.73
CA GLY A 321 -5.16 -35.51 8.35
C GLY A 321 -4.65 -36.94 8.08
N LYS A 322 -3.43 -37.13 7.55
CA LYS A 322 -2.83 -38.46 7.31
C LYS A 322 -1.30 -38.41 7.34
N ALA A 323 -0.71 -39.08 8.33
CA ALA A 323 0.73 -39.33 8.51
C ALA A 323 1.57 -38.06 8.78
N ILE A 324 2.42 -38.00 9.80
CA ILE A 324 3.83 -38.45 9.71
C ILE A 324 4.36 -38.47 8.26
N SER A 325 4.19 -37.37 7.56
CA SER A 325 5.05 -36.91 6.46
C SER A 325 5.22 -35.41 6.66
N THR A 326 6.29 -35.09 7.40
CA THR A 326 6.86 -33.77 7.66
C THR A 326 7.39 -33.15 6.35
N GLU A 327 6.51 -32.83 5.40
CA GLU A 327 6.97 -32.38 4.06
C GLU A 327 6.31 -31.11 3.54
N HIS A 328 5.30 -30.55 4.20
CA HIS A 328 4.59 -29.39 3.66
C HIS A 328 4.43 -28.29 4.72
N ILE A 329 5.01 -27.13 4.40
CA ILE A 329 4.99 -25.91 5.20
C ILE A 329 3.54 -25.45 5.37
N GLY A 330 2.88 -25.92 6.43
CA GLY A 330 1.46 -25.71 6.64
C GLY A 330 1.13 -25.48 8.10
N GLY A 331 1.93 -24.70 8.84
CA GLY A 331 1.74 -24.43 10.27
C GLY A 331 1.36 -22.99 10.66
N GLY A 332 1.59 -21.99 9.79
CA GLY A 332 1.37 -20.58 10.20
C GLY A 332 1.12 -19.55 9.12
N ALA A 333 1.31 -19.85 7.83
CA ALA A 333 1.15 -18.88 6.74
C ALA A 333 -0.16 -19.09 5.96
N TYR A 334 -1.31 -19.02 6.64
CA TYR A 334 -2.64 -19.36 6.09
C TYR A 334 -3.00 -18.65 4.78
N CYS A 335 -2.61 -17.38 4.60
CA CYS A 335 -2.91 -16.63 3.38
C CYS A 335 -2.21 -17.20 2.13
N LEU A 336 -1.10 -17.94 2.31
CA LEU A 336 -0.38 -18.56 1.21
C LEU A 336 -1.15 -19.73 0.58
N ARG A 337 -2.23 -20.20 1.22
CA ARG A 337 -3.19 -21.14 0.62
C ARG A 337 -3.95 -20.52 -0.56
N SER A 338 -4.06 -19.19 -0.63
CA SER A 338 -4.65 -18.45 -1.74
C SER A 338 -3.94 -18.71 -3.08
N SER A 339 -4.64 -19.37 -4.01
CA SER A 339 -4.18 -19.55 -5.40
C SER A 339 -4.01 -18.20 -6.10
N ARG A 340 -4.91 -17.27 -5.82
CA ARG A 340 -4.93 -15.93 -6.41
C ARG A 340 -3.77 -15.06 -5.94
N LEU A 341 -3.42 -15.09 -4.65
CA LEU A 341 -2.27 -14.35 -4.12
C LEU A 341 -1.00 -14.78 -4.83
N ARG A 342 -0.76 -16.10 -4.94
CA ARG A 342 0.41 -16.64 -5.64
C ARG A 342 0.43 -16.22 -7.11
N GLN A 343 -0.71 -16.31 -7.80
CA GLN A 343 -0.82 -15.90 -9.20
C GLN A 343 -0.56 -14.40 -9.40
N VAL A 344 -1.14 -13.53 -8.57
CA VAL A 344 -0.95 -12.06 -8.68
C VAL A 344 0.48 -11.67 -8.36
N THR A 345 1.12 -12.30 -7.37
CA THR A 345 2.56 -12.12 -7.09
C THR A 345 3.39 -12.50 -8.31
N LYS A 346 3.11 -13.64 -8.94
CA LYS A 346 3.77 -14.08 -10.17
C LYS A 346 3.55 -13.09 -11.30
N ASP A 347 2.31 -12.70 -11.58
CA ASP A 347 1.98 -11.74 -12.65
C ASP A 347 2.70 -10.39 -12.45
N CYS A 348 2.91 -9.96 -11.20
CA CYS A 348 3.68 -8.77 -10.88
C CYS A 348 5.18 -8.94 -11.17
N LYS A 349 5.78 -10.10 -10.87
CA LYS A 349 7.16 -10.42 -11.26
C LYS A 349 7.33 -10.43 -12.78
N GLU A 350 6.34 -10.96 -13.48
CA GLU A 350 6.34 -11.10 -14.93
C GLU A 350 6.19 -9.75 -15.67
N LEU A 351 5.91 -8.64 -14.96
CA LEU A 351 6.02 -7.28 -15.52
C LEU A 351 7.43 -7.01 -16.10
N ARG A 352 8.47 -7.73 -15.65
CA ARG A 352 9.82 -7.64 -16.21
C ARG A 352 9.86 -7.92 -17.72
N HIS A 353 8.96 -8.78 -18.22
CA HIS A 353 8.84 -9.10 -19.65
C HIS A 353 8.32 -7.93 -20.49
N LEU A 354 7.72 -6.92 -19.85
CA LEU A 354 7.28 -5.70 -20.52
C LEU A 354 8.40 -4.66 -20.60
N VAL A 355 9.45 -4.75 -19.79
CA VAL A 355 10.50 -3.71 -19.71
C VAL A 355 11.22 -3.47 -21.04
N PRO A 356 11.72 -4.49 -21.77
CA PRO A 356 12.37 -4.26 -23.06
C PRO A 356 11.45 -3.57 -24.07
N LYS A 357 10.17 -3.97 -24.09
CA LYS A 357 9.15 -3.37 -24.96
C LYS A 357 8.84 -1.91 -24.60
N VAL A 358 8.76 -1.59 -23.32
CA VAL A 358 8.52 -0.22 -22.82
C VAL A 358 9.71 0.69 -23.15
N VAL A 359 10.94 0.20 -23.03
CA VAL A 359 12.17 0.94 -23.36
C VAL A 359 12.38 1.04 -24.87
N GLY A 360 11.79 0.13 -25.66
CA GLY A 360 11.90 0.10 -27.12
C GLY A 360 13.16 -0.60 -27.62
N VAL A 361 13.64 -1.62 -26.88
CA VAL A 361 14.84 -2.39 -27.22
C VAL A 361 14.55 -3.89 -27.23
N GLU A 362 15.17 -4.60 -28.17
CA GLU A 362 15.20 -6.06 -28.20
C GLU A 362 16.31 -6.55 -27.26
N ALA A 363 15.95 -6.95 -26.04
CA ALA A 363 16.87 -7.42 -25.02
C ALA A 363 16.20 -8.48 -24.13
N ASP A 364 17.01 -9.24 -23.39
CA ASP A 364 16.53 -10.22 -22.42
C ASP A 364 15.77 -9.52 -21.27
N PRO A 365 14.52 -9.92 -20.96
CA PRO A 365 13.77 -9.47 -19.79
C PRO A 365 14.46 -9.69 -18.45
N LYS A 366 15.37 -10.67 -18.34
CA LYS A 366 16.18 -10.92 -17.13
C LYS A 366 17.28 -9.88 -16.93
N GLY A 367 17.44 -8.97 -17.89
CA GLY A 367 18.40 -7.87 -17.84
C GLY A 367 19.62 -8.10 -18.72
N GLY A 368 20.58 -7.19 -18.60
CA GLY A 368 21.84 -7.23 -19.33
C GLY A 368 22.34 -5.85 -19.74
N PRO A 369 23.58 -5.74 -20.24
CA PRO A 369 24.23 -4.45 -20.53
C PRO A 369 23.41 -3.59 -21.49
N ARG A 370 22.90 -4.19 -22.59
CA ARG A 370 22.12 -3.47 -23.61
C ARG A 370 20.83 -2.85 -23.06
N LEU A 371 20.09 -3.58 -22.22
CA LEU A 371 18.87 -3.06 -21.61
C LEU A 371 19.19 -1.97 -20.58
N GLN A 372 20.25 -2.18 -19.81
CA GLN A 372 20.71 -1.23 -18.81
C GLN A 372 21.20 0.09 -19.42
N GLU A 373 21.97 0.04 -20.51
CA GLU A 373 22.41 1.22 -21.28
C GLU A 373 21.20 2.00 -21.81
N ALA A 374 20.23 1.32 -22.41
CA ALA A 374 19.03 1.97 -22.93
C ALA A 374 18.18 2.63 -21.84
N VAL A 375 18.10 2.02 -20.65
CA VAL A 375 17.45 2.63 -19.49
C VAL A 375 18.25 3.82 -18.97
N MET A 376 19.58 3.72 -18.93
CA MET A 376 20.46 4.82 -18.52
C MET A 376 20.28 6.04 -19.43
N ASP A 377 20.28 5.84 -20.74
CA ASP A 377 20.02 6.88 -21.74
C ASP A 377 18.64 7.50 -21.56
N LEU A 378 17.61 6.66 -21.34
CA LEU A 378 16.24 7.12 -21.09
C LEU A 378 16.16 8.01 -19.84
N LEU A 379 16.78 7.59 -18.74
CA LEU A 379 16.75 8.33 -17.48
C LEU A 379 17.57 9.61 -17.55
N HIS A 380 18.76 9.58 -18.17
CA HIS A 380 19.62 10.74 -18.35
C HIS A 380 18.96 11.81 -19.22
N SER A 381 18.26 11.40 -20.27
CA SER A 381 17.55 12.30 -21.17
C SER A 381 16.20 12.77 -20.63
N HIS A 382 15.77 12.34 -19.44
CA HIS A 382 14.42 12.55 -18.91
C HIS A 382 13.29 12.07 -19.84
N GLY A 383 13.60 11.11 -20.73
CA GLY A 383 12.69 10.69 -21.78
C GLY A 383 12.47 11.75 -22.87
N MET A 384 13.33 12.76 -22.97
CA MET A 384 13.36 13.72 -24.08
C MET A 384 14.30 13.19 -25.17
N CYS A 385 14.02 13.51 -26.43
CA CYS A 385 14.95 13.19 -27.51
C CYS A 385 16.16 14.12 -27.40
N ALA A 386 17.34 13.60 -27.02
CA ALA A 386 18.58 14.31 -27.30
C ALA A 386 18.70 14.43 -28.83
N HIS A 387 18.96 15.64 -29.34
CA HIS A 387 19.22 15.93 -30.75
C HIS A 387 20.55 15.31 -31.23
N ILE A 388 20.74 14.00 -31.08
CA ILE A 388 21.85 13.27 -31.70
C ILE A 388 21.30 11.94 -32.18
N VAL A 389 21.14 11.84 -33.50
CA VAL A 389 20.71 10.66 -34.24
C VAL A 389 21.74 9.53 -34.09
N PRO A 390 21.38 8.34 -33.58
CA PRO A 390 22.06 7.10 -33.94
C PRO A 390 21.33 6.44 -35.13
N PRO A 391 22.00 5.60 -35.94
CA PRO A 391 21.57 5.23 -37.29
C PRO A 391 20.42 4.20 -37.36
N PHE A 392 19.69 3.96 -36.27
CA PHE A 392 18.58 3.02 -36.25
C PHE A 392 17.27 3.77 -35.99
N LYS A 393 16.38 3.75 -36.99
CA LYS A 393 15.02 4.30 -36.95
C LYS A 393 14.31 3.88 -35.65
N ARG A 394 14.27 4.75 -34.64
CA ARG A 394 13.47 4.57 -33.43
C ARG A 394 12.24 5.50 -33.50
N PRO A 395 11.05 5.09 -33.04
CA PRO A 395 9.85 5.92 -33.08
C PRO A 395 10.03 7.23 -32.28
N MET A 396 9.52 8.32 -32.84
CA MET A 396 9.66 9.74 -32.46
C MET A 396 9.01 10.16 -31.12
N ALA A 397 9.00 9.31 -30.09
CA ALA A 397 8.13 9.54 -28.93
C ALA A 397 8.60 8.88 -27.63
N TYR A 398 9.82 9.17 -27.15
CA TYR A 398 10.05 9.00 -25.71
C TYR A 398 9.21 10.05 -24.97
N HIS A 399 8.37 9.59 -24.05
CA HIS A 399 7.50 10.43 -23.23
C HIS A 399 7.89 10.18 -21.76
N SER A 400 7.79 11.20 -20.90
CA SER A 400 7.96 11.08 -19.45
C SER A 400 7.15 9.92 -18.84
N SER A 401 6.03 9.55 -19.48
CA SER A 401 5.21 8.37 -19.14
C SER A 401 5.99 7.05 -19.13
N THR A 402 7.01 6.88 -19.97
CA THR A 402 7.87 5.68 -19.97
C THR A 402 8.63 5.56 -18.66
N ILE A 403 9.25 6.65 -18.20
CA ILE A 403 9.95 6.68 -16.90
C ILE A 403 8.95 6.41 -15.77
N HIS A 404 7.78 7.04 -15.79
CA HIS A 404 6.76 6.82 -14.77
C HIS A 404 6.24 5.39 -14.72
N LEU A 405 6.14 4.71 -15.87
CA LEU A 405 5.75 3.30 -15.93
C LEU A 405 6.84 2.40 -15.32
N LEU A 406 8.11 2.62 -15.66
CA LEU A 406 9.23 1.85 -15.10
C LEU A 406 9.38 2.07 -13.58
N GLN A 407 9.18 3.31 -13.11
CA GLN A 407 9.12 3.62 -11.68
C GLN A 407 7.94 2.91 -11.01
N ALA A 408 6.77 2.85 -11.67
CA ALA A 408 5.61 2.16 -11.14
C ALA A 408 5.84 0.65 -11.03
N PHE A 409 6.58 0.03 -11.97
CA PHE A 409 7.00 -1.37 -11.86
C PHE A 409 7.84 -1.61 -10.60
N GLN A 410 8.87 -0.80 -10.36
CA GLN A 410 9.69 -0.90 -9.14
C GLN A 410 8.89 -0.63 -7.87
N ALA A 411 7.90 0.27 -7.92
CA ALA A 411 7.01 0.53 -6.78
C ALA A 411 6.13 -0.68 -6.45
N VAL A 412 5.63 -1.41 -7.46
CA VAL A 412 4.90 -2.68 -7.28
C VAL A 412 5.80 -3.72 -6.62
N GLU A 413 7.04 -3.91 -7.09
CA GLU A 413 8.01 -4.82 -6.46
C GLU A 413 8.25 -4.48 -4.98
N ALA A 414 8.47 -3.20 -4.68
CA ALA A 414 8.69 -2.75 -3.31
C ALA A 414 7.49 -3.06 -2.40
N ALA A 415 6.26 -2.82 -2.89
CA ALA A 415 5.04 -3.10 -2.13
C ALA A 415 4.81 -4.60 -1.91
N ILE A 416 5.16 -5.45 -2.87
CA ILE A 416 5.11 -6.91 -2.72
C ILE A 416 6.06 -7.38 -1.63
N ARG A 417 7.33 -6.94 -1.67
CA ARG A 417 8.31 -7.29 -0.62
C ARG A 417 7.84 -6.83 0.75
N GLN A 418 7.27 -5.62 0.81
CA GLN A 418 6.70 -5.08 2.04
C GLN A 418 5.55 -5.95 2.55
N PHE A 419 4.65 -6.41 1.67
CA PHE A 419 3.54 -7.28 2.06
C PHE A 419 4.02 -8.58 2.70
N TYR A 420 4.94 -9.30 2.06
CA TYR A 420 5.41 -10.58 2.59
C TYR A 420 6.19 -10.41 3.89
N PHE A 421 6.98 -9.35 4.02
CA PHE A 421 7.65 -9.01 5.27
C PHE A 421 6.64 -8.69 6.38
N SER A 422 5.65 -7.83 6.12
CA SER A 422 4.60 -7.49 7.08
C SER A 422 3.77 -8.72 7.48
N TYR A 423 3.45 -9.58 6.52
CA TYR A 423 2.70 -10.80 6.78
C TYR A 423 3.48 -11.78 7.68
N GLN A 424 4.79 -11.92 7.45
CA GLN A 424 5.66 -12.66 8.37
C GLN A 424 5.60 -12.10 9.79
N GLN A 425 5.66 -10.77 9.96
CA GLN A 425 5.57 -10.15 11.29
C GLN A 425 4.19 -10.36 11.92
N LEU A 426 3.11 -10.28 11.13
CA LEU A 426 1.76 -10.57 11.59
C LEU A 426 1.65 -11.99 12.14
N VAL A 427 2.14 -12.98 11.39
CA VAL A 427 2.10 -14.38 11.83
C VAL A 427 2.87 -14.56 13.13
N ILE A 428 4.06 -13.97 13.25
CA ILE A 428 4.84 -14.00 14.49
C ILE A 428 4.09 -13.35 15.66
N ALA A 429 3.41 -12.22 15.41
CA ALA A 429 2.67 -11.49 16.44
C ALA A 429 1.44 -12.26 16.93
N VAL A 430 0.73 -12.96 16.04
CA VAL A 430 -0.54 -13.63 16.35
C VAL A 430 -0.32 -15.08 16.82
N MET A 431 0.67 -15.79 16.29
CA MET A 431 0.94 -17.20 16.61
C MET A 431 2.15 -17.41 17.52
N GLY A 432 2.96 -16.38 17.74
CA GLY A 432 4.21 -16.47 18.47
C GLY A 432 5.40 -16.93 17.63
N SER A 433 6.61 -16.60 18.08
CA SER A 433 7.86 -16.91 17.38
C SER A 433 8.30 -18.37 17.50
N GLY A 434 7.74 -19.12 18.45
CA GLY A 434 8.02 -20.55 18.68
C GLY A 434 7.42 -21.45 17.60
N GLU A 435 6.18 -21.18 17.19
CA GLU A 435 5.49 -21.86 16.08
C GLU A 435 6.19 -21.62 14.73
N TYR A 436 6.95 -20.53 14.64
CA TYR A 436 7.69 -20.11 13.45
C TYR A 436 9.05 -20.82 13.30
N LYS A 437 9.59 -21.38 14.39
CA LYS A 437 10.85 -22.14 14.43
C LYS A 437 10.56 -23.63 14.64
N ALA A 438 10.03 -24.30 13.61
CA ALA A 438 9.91 -25.75 13.67
C ALA A 438 11.30 -26.39 13.89
N THR A 439 11.34 -27.36 14.80
CA THR A 439 12.53 -28.05 15.27
C THR A 439 12.86 -29.21 14.33
N ALA A 440 13.76 -29.04 13.35
CA ALA A 440 14.57 -30.12 12.78
C ALA A 440 15.63 -29.57 11.82
N GLN A 441 16.83 -30.14 11.88
CA GLN A 441 18.05 -29.71 11.20
C GLN A 441 18.07 -29.96 9.67
N THR A 442 16.92 -29.96 8.99
CA THR A 442 16.85 -30.32 7.55
C THR A 442 15.72 -29.68 6.74
N GLU A 443 14.86 -28.83 7.33
CA GLU A 443 13.65 -28.33 6.66
C GLU A 443 13.57 -26.80 6.68
N ILE A 444 13.08 -26.20 5.58
CA ILE A 444 12.85 -24.76 5.44
C ILE A 444 11.54 -24.44 6.15
N SER A 445 11.58 -23.61 7.19
CA SER A 445 10.37 -23.21 7.92
C SER A 445 9.52 -22.23 7.10
N ALA A 446 8.24 -22.04 7.45
CA ALA A 446 7.40 -20.96 6.89
C ALA A 446 8.06 -19.58 7.06
N ALA A 447 8.85 -19.43 8.12
CA ALA A 447 9.67 -18.25 8.38
C ALA A 447 10.73 -18.03 7.32
N ASP A 448 11.48 -19.08 7.02
CA ASP A 448 12.57 -19.05 6.07
C ASP A 448 12.03 -18.84 4.65
N ALA A 449 10.91 -19.49 4.33
CA ALA A 449 10.14 -19.29 3.11
C ALA A 449 9.70 -17.82 2.90
N LEU A 450 9.04 -17.22 3.90
CA LEU A 450 8.59 -15.83 3.82
C LEU A 450 9.76 -14.84 3.83
N ALA A 451 10.82 -15.12 4.60
CA ALA A 451 12.05 -14.33 4.58
C ALA A 451 12.76 -14.40 3.22
N GLN A 452 12.74 -15.55 2.55
CA GLN A 452 13.35 -15.74 1.24
C GLN A 452 12.69 -14.86 0.17
N ILE A 453 11.37 -14.60 0.25
CA ILE A 453 10.67 -13.66 -0.63
C ILE A 453 11.24 -12.25 -0.51
N TYR A 454 11.58 -11.83 0.70
CA TYR A 454 12.20 -10.53 0.93
C TYR A 454 13.62 -10.45 0.35
N PHE A 455 14.38 -11.55 0.43
CA PHE A 455 15.76 -11.64 -0.06
C PHE A 455 15.89 -12.01 -1.55
N GLU A 456 14.80 -12.14 -2.29
CA GLU A 456 14.86 -12.40 -3.74
C GLU A 456 15.65 -11.30 -4.47
N PRO A 457 16.42 -11.68 -5.50
CA PRO A 457 17.03 -10.73 -6.43
C PRO A 457 16.00 -9.74 -6.98
N PRO A 458 16.42 -8.52 -7.35
CA PRO A 458 15.53 -7.52 -7.92
C PRO A 458 14.80 -8.04 -9.16
N TYR A 459 13.51 -7.75 -9.26
CA TYR A 459 12.69 -8.15 -10.42
C TYR A 459 13.12 -7.39 -11.67
N PHE A 460 13.66 -6.18 -11.50
CA PHE A 460 14.09 -5.28 -12.58
C PHE A 460 15.58 -4.90 -12.47
N PRO A 461 16.52 -5.86 -12.59
CA PRO A 461 17.94 -5.63 -12.33
C PRO A 461 18.56 -4.55 -13.22
N SER A 462 18.12 -4.43 -14.48
CA SER A 462 18.60 -3.37 -15.39
C SER A 462 18.15 -1.97 -14.99
N LEU A 463 16.99 -1.82 -14.34
CA LEU A 463 16.53 -0.52 -13.83
C LEU A 463 17.37 -0.09 -12.61
N ASP A 464 17.71 -1.04 -11.74
CA ASP A 464 18.53 -0.78 -10.57
C ASP A 464 19.98 -0.47 -10.97
N GLY A 465 20.55 -1.29 -11.85
CA GLY A 465 21.89 -1.07 -12.39
C GLY A 465 22.03 0.30 -13.05
N ALA A 466 21.07 0.70 -13.91
CA ALA A 466 21.12 2.01 -14.57
C ALA A 466 21.19 3.19 -13.58
N LYS A 467 20.47 3.13 -12.44
CA LYS A 467 20.55 4.16 -11.39
C LYS A 467 21.92 4.18 -10.71
N THR A 468 22.53 3.02 -10.46
CA THR A 468 23.89 2.94 -9.91
C THR A 468 24.89 3.61 -10.84
N PHE A 469 24.85 3.32 -12.15
CA PHE A 469 25.74 3.96 -13.13
C PHE A 469 25.51 5.46 -13.26
N LEU A 470 24.25 5.92 -13.25
CA LEU A 470 23.94 7.36 -13.24
C LEU A 470 24.48 8.03 -11.97
N GLY A 471 24.31 7.41 -10.81
CA GLY A 471 24.88 7.89 -9.56
C GLY A 471 26.40 8.06 -9.65
N SER A 472 27.10 7.06 -10.19
CA SER A 472 28.55 7.13 -10.44
C SER A 472 28.92 8.19 -11.48
N TYR A 473 28.14 8.34 -12.55
CA TYR A 473 28.35 9.34 -13.59
C TYR A 473 28.32 10.75 -13.00
N TRP A 474 27.29 11.09 -12.23
CA TRP A 474 27.17 12.41 -11.58
C TRP A 474 28.22 12.63 -10.50
N HIS A 475 28.62 11.58 -9.78
CA HIS A 475 29.72 11.64 -8.82
C HIS A 475 31.06 11.98 -9.49
N ASN A 476 31.32 11.40 -10.66
CA ASN A 476 32.58 11.54 -11.40
C ASN A 476 32.61 12.74 -12.36
N ASN A 477 31.46 13.34 -12.67
CA ASN A 477 31.34 14.54 -13.52
C ASN A 477 30.79 15.73 -12.72
N PRO A 478 31.48 16.17 -11.66
CA PRO A 478 30.99 17.21 -10.76
C PRO A 478 30.79 18.57 -11.45
N GLU A 479 31.51 18.85 -12.53
CA GLU A 479 31.57 20.17 -13.18
C GLU A 479 30.33 20.53 -14.02
N LEU A 480 29.40 19.60 -14.22
CA LEU A 480 28.10 19.89 -14.80
C LEU A 480 27.30 20.81 -13.85
N GLU A 481 26.62 21.81 -14.41
CA GLU A 481 26.01 22.96 -13.72
C GLU A 481 25.14 22.54 -12.51
N GLU A 482 24.39 21.44 -12.65
CA GLU A 482 23.55 20.85 -11.60
C GLU A 482 24.34 20.30 -10.40
N GLY A 483 25.49 19.65 -10.67
CA GLY A 483 26.41 19.14 -9.65
C GLY A 483 27.11 20.27 -8.90
N ALA A 484 27.44 21.37 -9.59
CA ALA A 484 28.01 22.57 -8.99
C ALA A 484 27.03 23.25 -8.02
N ILE A 485 25.75 23.38 -8.41
CA ILE A 485 24.69 23.92 -7.55
C ILE A 485 24.49 23.06 -6.30
N MET A 486 24.43 21.73 -6.44
CA MET A 486 24.23 20.84 -5.30
C MET A 486 25.42 20.88 -4.31
N ARG A 487 26.65 21.08 -4.80
CA ARG A 487 27.81 21.31 -3.91
C ARG A 487 27.75 22.65 -3.20
N GLN A 488 27.35 23.71 -3.89
CA GLN A 488 27.17 25.02 -3.25
C GLN A 488 26.14 24.94 -2.12
N LEU A 489 25.02 24.24 -2.34
CA LEU A 489 24.00 23.98 -1.32
C LEU A 489 24.50 23.07 -0.18
N MET A 490 25.29 22.03 -0.48
CA MET A 490 25.89 21.15 0.53
C MET A 490 26.91 21.89 1.40
N VAL A 491 27.75 22.73 0.80
CA VAL A 491 28.73 23.58 1.50
C VAL A 491 28.01 24.62 2.34
N GLU A 492 26.98 25.27 1.81
CA GLU A 492 26.17 26.23 2.54
C GLU A 492 25.43 25.58 3.72
N LYS A 493 24.86 24.37 3.52
CA LYS A 493 24.25 23.57 4.60
C LYS A 493 25.28 23.19 5.66
N ALA A 494 26.47 22.74 5.26
CA ALA A 494 27.55 22.37 6.16
C ALA A 494 28.06 23.58 6.97
N MET A 495 28.15 24.77 6.36
CA MET A 495 28.51 26.01 7.04
C MET A 495 27.44 26.43 8.04
N ARG A 496 26.15 26.31 7.70
CA ARG A 496 25.02 26.59 8.61
C ARG A 496 24.93 25.61 9.77
N THR A 497 25.27 24.33 9.57
CA THR A 497 25.29 23.34 10.66
C THR A 497 26.57 23.41 11.50
N GLY A 498 27.70 23.83 10.91
CA GLY A 498 28.98 24.01 11.61
C GLY A 498 29.04 25.25 12.50
N SER A 499 28.20 26.26 12.24
CA SER A 499 28.13 27.49 13.06
C SER A 499 27.34 27.33 14.36
N PHE A 500 26.57 26.24 14.54
CA PHE A 500 25.80 25.99 15.78
C PHE A 500 26.54 25.13 16.82
N SER A 501 27.66 24.52 16.46
CA SER A 501 28.42 23.61 17.35
C SER A 501 29.66 24.22 18.01
N LYS A 502 29.85 25.55 17.92
CA LYS A 502 30.90 26.30 18.65
C LYS A 502 30.30 27.30 19.64
N ALA A 503 29.42 26.83 20.52
CA ALA A 503 28.97 27.60 21.68
C ALA A 503 28.60 26.69 22.87
N SER A 504 29.50 25.78 23.27
CA SER A 504 29.44 25.19 24.63
C SER A 504 30.76 24.50 25.03
N SER A 505 31.69 25.28 25.57
CA SER A 505 32.78 24.92 26.51
C SER A 505 33.79 26.08 26.40
N VAL A 506 34.19 26.82 27.44
CA VAL A 506 34.66 26.49 28.78
C VAL A 506 34.50 27.74 29.68
N ALA A 507 34.23 27.54 30.99
CA ALA A 507 34.28 28.57 32.02
C ALA A 507 35.68 28.69 32.65
N ASN A 508 36.23 29.91 32.78
CA ASN A 508 36.59 30.57 34.07
C ASN A 508 37.56 31.76 33.94
N SER A 509 37.31 32.72 34.83
CA SER A 509 38.15 33.80 35.41
C SER A 509 38.52 35.06 34.61
N ASP A 510 37.85 36.15 35.01
CA ASP A 510 38.34 37.50 35.32
C ASP A 510 39.38 38.20 34.41
N SER A 511 38.94 39.29 33.75
CA SER A 511 39.17 40.68 34.21
C SER A 511 39.03 41.71 33.08
N GLY A 512 38.31 42.81 33.36
CA GLY A 512 38.65 44.18 32.91
C GLY A 512 38.43 44.60 31.45
N ASP A 513 37.26 45.17 31.19
CA ASP A 513 36.95 46.39 30.39
C ASP A 513 37.59 46.74 29.02
N ASN A 514 36.65 47.10 28.12
CA ASN A 514 36.64 48.13 27.07
C ASN A 514 37.01 47.81 25.60
N ILE A 515 35.97 47.44 24.85
CA ILE A 515 35.33 48.17 23.72
C ILE A 515 36.23 49.06 22.84
N LYS A 516 36.43 48.63 21.59
CA LYS A 516 36.13 49.38 20.34
C LYS A 516 36.46 48.50 19.13
N ASN A 517 35.45 48.16 18.31
CA ASN A 517 35.49 47.96 16.85
C ASN A 517 34.17 47.31 16.39
N GLY A 518 33.12 48.11 16.23
CA GLY A 518 31.77 47.65 15.84
C GLY A 518 31.18 48.38 14.64
N ALA A 519 32.03 48.92 13.75
CA ALA A 519 31.56 49.72 12.60
C ALA A 519 31.92 49.14 11.22
N ASP A 520 32.82 48.16 11.14
CA ASP A 520 33.25 47.59 9.85
C ASP A 520 32.50 46.29 9.47
N GLU A 521 31.94 45.55 10.43
CA GLU A 521 31.22 44.30 10.14
C GLU A 521 29.81 44.54 9.55
N GLU A 522 29.08 45.57 10.00
CA GLU A 522 27.75 45.89 9.44
C GLU A 522 27.83 46.42 8.00
N ARG A 523 28.92 47.14 7.66
CA ARG A 523 29.10 47.66 6.30
C ARG A 523 29.46 46.55 5.31
N THR A 524 30.15 45.52 5.77
CA THR A 524 30.53 44.36 4.95
C THR A 524 29.33 43.42 4.74
N GLN A 525 28.47 43.25 5.75
CA GLN A 525 27.24 42.46 5.63
C GLN A 525 26.18 43.12 4.72
N ARG A 526 26.00 44.44 4.76
CA ARG A 526 25.08 45.14 3.83
C ARG A 526 25.55 45.06 2.37
N ASN A 527 26.84 45.24 2.12
CA ASN A 527 27.39 45.14 0.76
C ASN A 527 27.28 43.72 0.19
N MET A 528 27.37 42.69 1.04
CA MET A 528 27.18 41.29 0.61
C MET A 528 25.72 40.98 0.33
N SER A 529 24.78 41.51 1.13
CA SER A 529 23.34 41.38 0.88
C SER A 529 22.89 42.08 -0.40
N GLU A 530 23.39 43.28 -0.69
CA GLU A 530 23.07 43.99 -1.95
C GLU A 530 23.69 43.31 -3.19
N SER A 531 24.83 42.63 -3.05
CA SER A 531 25.44 41.82 -4.11
C SER A 531 24.62 40.56 -4.41
N ILE A 532 24.10 39.90 -3.36
CA ILE A 532 23.24 38.71 -3.45
C ILE A 532 21.90 39.07 -4.10
N GLU A 533 21.30 40.19 -3.75
CA GLU A 533 20.03 40.64 -4.32
C GLU A 533 20.18 41.02 -5.81
N LYS A 534 21.31 41.66 -6.19
CA LYS A 534 21.64 41.91 -7.60
C LYS A 534 21.91 40.63 -8.41
N GLN A 535 22.53 39.61 -7.81
CA GLN A 535 22.70 38.30 -8.47
C GLN A 535 21.37 37.57 -8.65
N TYR A 536 20.47 37.64 -7.68
CA TYR A 536 19.13 37.05 -7.77
C TYR A 536 18.27 37.72 -8.84
N VAL A 537 18.30 39.06 -8.92
CA VAL A 537 17.55 39.82 -9.93
C VAL A 537 18.11 39.58 -11.34
N ASN A 538 19.43 39.46 -11.48
CA ASN A 538 20.06 39.14 -12.77
C ASN A 538 19.80 37.69 -13.22
N ALA A 539 19.77 36.73 -12.30
CA ALA A 539 19.41 35.33 -12.60
C ALA A 539 17.92 35.20 -12.97
N ALA A 540 17.03 35.92 -12.28
CA ALA A 540 15.61 35.96 -12.60
C ALA A 540 15.34 36.66 -13.96
N LEU A 541 16.09 37.71 -14.30
CA LEU A 541 16.03 38.38 -15.60
C LEU A 541 16.60 37.51 -16.73
N ALA A 542 17.68 36.77 -16.49
CA ALA A 542 18.23 35.81 -17.45
C ALA A 542 17.25 34.65 -17.72
N TYR A 543 16.62 34.12 -16.67
CA TYR A 543 15.58 33.08 -16.78
C TYR A 543 14.34 33.56 -17.54
N LYS A 544 13.90 34.81 -17.30
CA LYS A 544 12.75 35.40 -18.00
C LYS A 544 13.07 35.73 -19.47
N ASN A 545 14.28 36.22 -19.77
CA ASN A 545 14.70 36.52 -21.15
C ASN A 545 14.92 35.26 -21.98
N HIS A 546 15.37 34.15 -21.38
CA HIS A 546 15.53 32.88 -22.10
C HIS A 546 14.17 32.23 -22.45
N HIS A 547 13.15 32.40 -21.60
CA HIS A 547 11.80 31.90 -21.86
C HIS A 547 10.96 32.81 -22.78
N VAL A 548 11.18 34.13 -22.78
CA VAL A 548 10.47 35.05 -23.69
C VAL A 548 10.98 34.93 -25.14
N TYR A 549 12.26 34.59 -25.36
CA TYR A 549 12.79 34.37 -26.71
C TYR A 549 12.39 33.03 -27.35
N GLN A 550 11.92 32.04 -26.58
CA GLN A 550 11.36 30.79 -27.12
C GLN A 550 9.83 30.79 -27.29
N GLY A 551 9.13 31.79 -26.72
CA GLY A 551 7.68 31.98 -26.90
C GLY A 551 7.28 32.86 -28.09
N ALA A 552 8.23 33.44 -28.83
CA ALA A 552 7.96 34.39 -29.91
C ALA A 552 8.38 33.93 -31.33
N MET A 553 8.78 32.66 -31.52
CA MET A 553 8.99 32.05 -32.85
C MET A 553 8.11 30.80 -33.08
N GLY A 554 6.86 30.88 -32.61
CA GLY A 554 5.79 29.94 -32.91
C GLY A 554 4.47 30.69 -33.01
N ALA A 555 4.35 31.53 -34.04
CA ALA A 555 3.06 31.96 -34.57
C ALA A 555 2.64 30.98 -35.67
#